data_AF-A0A536Y485-F1
#
_entry.id   AF-A0A536Y485-F1
#
_cell.length_a   1.000
_cell.length_b   1.000
_cell.length_c   1.000
_cell.angle_alpha   90.00
_cell.angle_beta   90.00
_cell.angle_gamma   90.00
#
_symmetry.space_group_name_H-M   'P 1'
#
loop_
_entity.id
_entity.type
_entity.pdbx_description
1 polymer ?
#
loop_
_entity_poly.entity_id
_entity_poly.type
_entity_poly.pdbx_seq_one_letter_code
_entity_poly.pdbx_strand_id
1 'polypeptide(L)'
;MKSIRILLLVPLLAVALPARAAANDDDPDWAAFGHMLTLMQTFVRIGMQPNPDQALADLLGGRNPEANQAIASLFAGATAEMPEEYRARVASIGRDIAGYALKNPVSSAAETISIDRSLQARKDLTAMGLRYYDEGQFLDAVKRNDRLAVELYVAGRGVNLDAHTWNGRNAVDIARDNGNTQLADLLSRSLPARR
;
A
#
# COMPACT_ATOMS: atom_id res chain seq x y z
N MET A 1 -39.90 -47.31 9.43
CA MET A 1 -38.76 -48.11 8.91
C MET A 1 -37.54 -47.71 9.74
N LYS A 2 -37.19 -48.46 10.80
CA LYS A 2 -36.02 -49.37 10.89
C LYS A 2 -34.69 -48.64 10.58
N SER A 3 -33.68 -48.49 11.44
CA SER A 3 -33.35 -49.08 12.75
C SER A 3 -32.24 -48.26 13.46
N ILE A 4 -32.24 -48.35 14.77
CA ILE A 4 -31.33 -47.84 15.82
C ILE A 4 -29.87 -48.35 15.70
N ARG A 5 -28.88 -47.59 16.22
CA ARG A 5 -27.86 -48.07 17.18
C ARG A 5 -26.93 -46.95 17.71
N ILE A 6 -27.17 -46.60 18.98
CA ILE A 6 -26.23 -45.98 19.93
C ILE A 6 -25.37 -47.11 20.52
N LEU A 7 -24.04 -46.91 20.63
CA LEU A 7 -23.17 -47.29 21.77
C LEU A 7 -21.70 -46.99 21.35
N LEU A 8 -21.02 -45.99 21.94
CA LEU A 8 -20.16 -46.08 23.15
C LEU A 8 -18.97 -47.05 22.98
N LEU A 9 -17.73 -46.53 22.96
CA LEU A 9 -16.65 -46.88 23.91
C LEU A 9 -15.31 -46.24 23.50
N VAL A 10 -14.73 -45.48 24.44
CA VAL A 10 -13.29 -45.20 24.60
C VAL A 10 -12.77 -46.22 25.63
N PRO A 11 -11.62 -46.89 25.42
CA PRO A 11 -10.39 -46.57 26.19
C PRO A 11 -9.09 -46.70 25.35
N LEU A 12 -8.09 -45.82 25.49
CA LEU A 12 -6.99 -45.76 26.48
C LEU A 12 -5.83 -46.74 26.23
N LEU A 13 -4.60 -46.19 26.33
CA LEU A 13 -3.24 -46.80 26.32
C LEU A 13 -2.59 -47.13 24.95
N ALA A 14 -1.30 -46.89 24.70
CA ALA A 14 -0.22 -46.20 25.40
C ALA A 14 1.05 -46.30 24.51
N VAL A 15 1.89 -45.24 24.58
CA VAL A 15 3.35 -45.25 24.37
C VAL A 15 3.87 -45.49 22.94
N ALA A 16 4.29 -44.41 22.29
CA ALA A 16 5.68 -44.22 21.83
C ALA A 16 5.90 -42.76 21.39
N LEU A 17 6.32 -41.90 22.32
CA LEU A 17 7.33 -40.89 22.01
C LEU A 17 8.68 -41.58 22.33
N PRO A 18 9.75 -41.38 21.54
CA PRO A 18 10.15 -40.06 21.06
C PRO A 18 10.72 -40.08 19.63
N ALA A 19 10.04 -39.45 18.67
CA ALA A 19 10.78 -38.71 17.65
C ALA A 19 10.95 -37.31 18.22
N ARG A 20 11.86 -37.20 19.17
CA ARG A 20 12.53 -35.94 19.50
C ARG A 20 13.23 -35.59 18.19
N ALA A 21 12.54 -34.85 17.32
CA ALA A 21 13.22 -34.09 16.29
C ALA A 21 14.18 -33.21 17.08
N ALA A 22 15.43 -33.64 17.09
CA ALA A 22 16.54 -32.82 17.47
C ALA A 22 16.59 -31.67 16.45
N ALA A 23 15.76 -30.65 16.68
CA ALA A 23 16.15 -29.30 16.33
C ALA A 23 17.04 -28.84 17.49
N ASN A 24 18.24 -29.43 17.54
CA ASN A 24 19.36 -28.75 18.16
C ASN A 24 19.74 -27.61 17.21
N ASP A 25 19.97 -26.47 17.83
CA ASP A 25 20.84 -25.38 17.41
C ASP A 25 20.40 -24.53 16.21
N ASP A 26 20.04 -23.28 16.54
CA ASP A 26 20.55 -22.07 15.90
C ASP A 26 20.29 -21.84 14.40
N ASP A 27 19.04 -21.66 13.99
CA ASP A 27 18.74 -20.90 12.75
C ASP A 27 17.92 -19.62 13.06
N PRO A 28 18.57 -18.54 13.54
CA PRO A 28 17.95 -17.21 13.67
C PRO A 28 17.46 -16.62 12.34
N ASP A 29 17.92 -17.13 11.20
CA ASP A 29 17.61 -16.62 9.86
C ASP A 29 16.16 -16.83 9.41
N TRP A 30 15.49 -17.90 9.84
CA TRP A 30 14.12 -18.19 9.41
C TRP A 30 13.08 -17.22 9.99
N ALA A 31 13.32 -16.68 11.18
CA ALA A 31 12.45 -15.67 11.79
C ALA A 31 12.57 -14.32 11.09
N ALA A 32 13.81 -13.87 10.81
CA ALA A 32 14.07 -12.66 10.03
C ALA A 32 13.46 -12.75 8.61
N PHE A 33 13.58 -13.92 7.98
CA PHE A 33 12.96 -14.19 6.68
C PHE A 33 11.42 -14.12 6.72
N GLY A 34 10.79 -14.68 7.76
CA GLY A 34 9.35 -14.57 7.97
C GLY A 34 8.86 -13.12 8.07
N HIS A 35 9.58 -12.28 8.81
CA HIS A 35 9.26 -10.86 8.93
C HIS A 35 9.46 -10.07 7.63
N MET A 36 10.47 -10.43 6.83
CA MET A 36 10.67 -9.88 5.49
C MET A 36 9.52 -10.26 4.54
N LEU A 37 9.04 -11.50 4.60
CA LEU A 37 7.87 -11.94 3.85
C LEU A 37 6.61 -11.18 4.26
N THR A 38 6.39 -10.93 5.56
CA THR A 38 5.28 -10.10 6.03
C THR A 38 5.33 -8.68 5.45
N LEU A 39 6.52 -8.08 5.35
CA LEU A 39 6.69 -6.76 4.72
C LEU A 39 6.36 -6.82 3.22
N MET A 40 6.88 -7.80 2.48
CA MET A 40 6.57 -8.00 1.06
C MET A 40 5.07 -8.22 0.83
N GLN A 41 4.45 -9.05 1.67
CA GLN A 41 3.01 -9.30 1.63
C GLN A 41 2.21 -8.03 1.90
N THR A 42 2.66 -7.18 2.82
CA THR A 42 2.05 -5.88 3.09
C THR A 42 2.12 -4.97 1.86
N PHE A 43 3.26 -4.91 1.17
CA PHE A 43 3.40 -4.14 -0.09
C PHE A 43 2.48 -4.66 -1.20
N VAL A 44 2.42 -5.99 -1.39
CA VAL A 44 1.53 -6.62 -2.38
C VAL A 44 0.07 -6.32 -2.05
N ARG A 45 -0.31 -6.37 -0.76
CA ARG A 45 -1.67 -6.06 -0.30
C ARG A 45 -2.03 -4.60 -0.52
N ILE A 46 -1.11 -3.66 -0.30
CA ILE A 46 -1.29 -2.23 -0.58
C ILE A 46 -1.56 -2.02 -2.08
N GLY A 47 -0.83 -2.69 -2.97
CA GLY A 47 -1.03 -2.59 -4.42
C GLY A 47 -2.38 -3.12 -4.93
N MET A 48 -3.07 -3.96 -4.15
CA MET A 48 -4.40 -4.49 -4.46
C MET A 48 -5.54 -3.68 -3.83
N GLN A 49 -5.25 -2.70 -2.98
CA GLN A 49 -6.27 -1.88 -2.35
C GLN A 49 -6.85 -0.83 -3.32
N PRO A 50 -8.09 -0.38 -3.12
CA PRO A 50 -8.69 0.69 -3.91
C PRO A 50 -7.89 2.00 -3.86
N ASN A 51 -7.21 2.26 -2.73
CA ASN A 51 -6.45 3.48 -2.47
C ASN A 51 -4.98 3.15 -2.11
N PRO A 52 -4.17 2.68 -3.09
CA PRO A 52 -2.80 2.23 -2.84
C PRO A 52 -1.90 3.37 -2.36
N ASP A 53 -2.11 4.59 -2.85
CA ASP A 53 -1.32 5.77 -2.47
C ASP A 53 -1.51 6.13 -1.00
N GLN A 54 -2.73 6.05 -0.50
CA GLN A 54 -3.05 6.35 0.89
C GLN A 54 -2.50 5.27 1.82
N ALA A 55 -2.65 4.00 1.45
CA ALA A 55 -2.13 2.89 2.23
C ALA A 55 -0.58 2.82 2.22
N LEU A 56 0.06 3.23 1.12
CA LEU A 56 1.51 3.42 1.04
C LEU A 56 1.96 4.60 1.92
N ALA A 57 1.24 5.72 1.90
CA ALA A 57 1.50 6.84 2.78
C ALA A 57 1.31 6.48 4.27
N ASP A 58 0.37 5.59 4.59
CA ASP A 58 0.16 5.06 5.94
C ASP A 58 1.30 4.12 6.38
N LEU A 59 1.75 3.24 5.48
CA LEU A 59 2.91 2.38 5.74
C LEU A 59 4.18 3.21 5.98
N LEU A 60 4.47 4.15 5.09
CA LEU A 60 5.62 5.04 5.21
C LEU A 60 5.51 5.94 6.44
N GLY A 61 4.30 6.43 6.74
CA GLY A 61 3.98 7.23 7.93
C GLY A 61 4.01 6.45 9.25
N GLY A 62 4.31 5.15 9.24
CA GLY A 62 4.33 4.32 10.44
C GLY A 62 2.95 4.10 11.06
N ARG A 63 1.87 4.30 10.29
CA ARG A 63 0.47 4.07 10.71
C ARG A 63 0.01 2.64 10.47
N ASN A 64 0.87 1.78 9.92
CA ASN A 64 0.59 0.38 9.68
C ASN A 64 1.12 -0.50 10.84
N PRO A 65 0.25 -1.05 11.71
CA PRO A 65 0.68 -1.80 12.89
C PRO A 65 1.36 -3.13 12.53
N GLU A 66 0.96 -3.77 11.43
CA GLU A 66 1.53 -5.04 10.95
C GLU A 66 2.96 -4.82 10.44
N ALA A 67 3.18 -3.78 9.64
CA ALA A 67 4.50 -3.39 9.16
C ALA A 67 5.41 -2.96 10.32
N ASN A 68 4.89 -2.19 11.28
CA ASN A 68 5.65 -1.76 12.45
C ASN A 68 6.11 -2.95 13.31
N GLN A 69 5.25 -3.94 13.51
CA GLN A 69 5.62 -5.16 14.22
C GLN A 69 6.67 -5.97 13.48
N ALA A 70 6.54 -6.14 12.16
CA ALA A 70 7.52 -6.85 11.34
C ALA A 70 8.89 -6.16 11.32
N ILE A 71 8.93 -4.83 11.28
CA ILE A 71 10.18 -4.06 11.38
C ILE A 71 10.78 -4.22 12.79
N ALA A 72 9.98 -4.11 13.84
CA ALA A 72 10.44 -4.24 15.21
C ALA A 72 11.01 -5.63 15.49
N SER A 73 10.38 -6.68 14.97
CA SER A 73 10.85 -8.06 15.15
C SER A 73 12.08 -8.38 14.30
N LEU A 74 12.19 -7.83 13.09
CA LEU A 74 13.41 -7.90 12.28
C LEU A 74 14.59 -7.25 13.03
N PHE A 75 14.35 -6.09 13.63
CA PHE A 75 15.37 -5.36 14.38
C PHE A 75 15.73 -6.07 15.70
N ALA A 76 14.73 -6.64 16.39
CA ALA A 76 14.96 -7.47 17.57
C ALA A 76 15.78 -8.72 17.24
N GLY A 77 15.49 -9.39 16.11
CA GLY A 77 16.28 -10.51 15.61
C GLY A 77 17.72 -10.11 15.30
N ALA A 78 17.93 -9.04 14.53
CA ALA A 78 19.26 -8.56 14.15
C ALA A 78 20.10 -8.08 15.35
N THR A 79 19.46 -7.63 16.43
CA THR A 79 20.15 -7.18 17.65
C THR A 79 20.22 -8.26 18.74
N ALA A 80 19.63 -9.43 18.51
CA ALA A 80 19.64 -10.55 19.45
C ALA A 80 21.07 -11.10 19.65
N GLU A 81 21.85 -11.17 18.57
CA GLU A 81 23.23 -11.66 18.59
C GLU A 81 24.25 -10.58 19.02
N MET A 82 23.82 -9.32 19.13
CA MET A 82 24.72 -8.24 19.52
C MET A 82 24.99 -8.27 21.04
N PRO A 83 26.25 -8.03 21.47
CA PRO A 83 26.57 -7.82 22.88
C PRO A 83 25.79 -6.63 23.46
N GLU A 84 25.46 -6.67 24.76
CA GLU A 84 24.59 -5.69 25.42
C GLU A 84 25.03 -4.23 25.23
N GLU A 85 26.34 -3.98 25.21
CA GLU A 85 26.93 -2.66 24.99
C GLU A 85 26.54 -2.07 23.63
N TYR A 86 26.54 -2.90 22.58
CA TYR A 86 26.14 -2.48 21.23
C TYR A 86 24.63 -2.39 21.11
N ARG A 87 23.88 -3.28 21.77
CA ARG A 87 22.41 -3.25 21.78
C ARG A 87 21.89 -1.94 22.39
N ALA A 88 22.51 -1.46 23.47
CA ALA A 88 22.15 -0.17 24.08
C ALA A 88 22.42 1.02 23.15
N ARG A 89 23.54 0.99 22.41
CA ARG A 89 23.89 2.03 21.41
C ARG A 89 22.96 2.01 20.20
N VAL A 90 22.56 0.82 19.73
CA VAL A 90 21.58 0.68 18.66
C VAL A 90 20.19 1.16 19.12
N ALA A 91 19.80 0.86 20.36
CA ALA A 91 18.55 1.36 20.94
C ALA A 91 18.54 2.88 21.17
N SER A 92 19.69 3.52 21.46
CA SER A 92 19.76 4.98 21.53
C SER A 92 19.61 5.61 20.15
N ILE A 93 20.31 5.07 19.13
CA ILE A 93 20.17 5.52 17.74
C ILE A 93 18.70 5.36 17.27
N GLY A 94 18.07 4.23 17.57
CA GLY A 94 16.66 4.00 17.24
C GLY A 94 15.71 5.00 17.90
N ARG A 95 15.95 5.38 19.16
CA ARG A 95 15.18 6.42 19.86
C ARG A 95 15.39 7.81 19.26
N ASP A 96 16.62 8.13 18.86
CA ASP A 96 16.93 9.41 18.22
C ASP A 96 16.27 9.52 16.83
N ILE A 97 16.31 8.45 16.04
CA ILE A 97 15.63 8.36 14.74
C ILE A 97 14.10 8.44 14.92
N ALA A 98 13.54 7.71 15.89
CA ALA A 98 12.11 7.77 16.19
C ALA A 98 11.69 9.16 16.66
N GLY A 99 12.50 9.82 17.48
CA GLY A 99 12.30 11.22 17.90
C GLY A 99 12.33 12.19 16.71
N TYR A 100 13.25 11.98 15.76
CA TYR A 100 13.31 12.76 14.54
C TYR A 100 12.09 12.52 13.62
N ALA A 101 11.64 11.28 13.48
CA ALA A 101 10.46 10.91 12.69
C ALA A 101 9.15 11.41 13.31
N LEU A 102 9.06 11.44 14.65
CA LEU A 102 7.95 12.09 15.37
C LEU A 102 7.90 13.59 15.09
N LYS A 103 9.07 14.22 14.91
CA LYS A 103 9.20 15.65 14.62
C LYS A 103 9.03 15.97 13.13
N ASN A 104 9.32 15.01 12.25
CA ASN A 104 9.17 15.08 10.79
C ASN A 104 8.47 13.82 10.29
N PRO A 105 7.13 13.76 10.34
CA PRO A 105 6.41 12.56 9.96
C PRO A 105 6.63 12.29 8.47
N VAL A 106 6.84 11.02 8.10
CA VAL A 106 7.05 10.61 6.71
C VAL A 106 5.85 10.97 5.81
N SER A 107 4.64 11.14 6.38
CA SER A 107 3.50 11.76 5.69
C SER A 107 3.83 13.12 5.09
N SER A 108 4.63 13.96 5.77
CA SER A 108 5.04 15.27 5.25
C SER A 108 5.99 15.14 4.05
N ALA A 109 6.83 14.10 4.02
CA ALA A 109 7.69 13.81 2.86
C ALA A 109 6.85 13.28 1.68
N ALA A 110 5.91 12.37 1.93
CA ALA A 110 4.98 11.88 0.91
C ALA A 110 4.09 13.00 0.35
N GLU A 111 3.64 13.92 1.21
CA GLU A 111 2.89 15.10 0.81
C GLU A 111 3.74 16.04 -0.04
N THR A 112 4.99 16.31 0.35
CA THR A 112 5.93 17.12 -0.44
C THR A 112 6.17 16.51 -1.82
N ILE A 113 6.43 15.20 -1.90
CA ILE A 113 6.58 14.49 -3.18
C ILE A 113 5.31 14.60 -4.03
N SER A 114 4.13 14.51 -3.41
CA SER A 114 2.85 14.66 -4.11
C SER A 114 2.63 16.08 -4.65
N ILE A 115 3.05 17.10 -3.89
CA ILE A 115 3.01 18.51 -4.28
C ILE A 115 3.96 18.73 -5.46
N ASP A 116 5.20 18.24 -5.37
CA ASP A 116 6.20 18.36 -6.44
C ASP A 116 5.72 17.72 -7.74
N ARG A 117 5.15 16.50 -7.66
CA ARG A 117 4.54 15.82 -8.81
C ARG A 117 3.40 16.64 -9.41
N SER A 118 2.52 17.20 -8.57
CA SER A 118 1.41 18.02 -9.05
C SER A 118 1.89 19.31 -9.72
N LEU A 119 2.92 19.94 -9.17
CA LEU A 119 3.51 21.16 -9.71
C LEU A 119 4.17 20.88 -11.06
N GLN A 120 4.89 19.77 -11.18
CA GLN A 120 5.50 19.36 -12.44
C GLN A 120 4.43 19.10 -13.50
N ALA A 121 3.37 18.36 -13.17
CA ALA A 121 2.29 18.09 -14.10
C ALA A 121 1.59 19.37 -14.62
N ARG A 122 1.44 20.39 -13.76
CA ARG A 122 0.90 21.70 -14.16
C ARG A 122 1.83 22.43 -15.13
N LYS A 123 3.15 22.36 -14.90
CA LYS A 123 4.16 22.92 -15.82
C LYS A 123 4.10 22.21 -17.17
N ASP A 124 4.00 20.89 -17.17
CA ASP A 124 3.96 20.09 -18.39
C ASP A 124 2.68 20.35 -19.20
N LEU A 125 1.51 20.42 -18.53
CA LEU A 125 0.25 20.85 -19.17
C LEU A 125 0.39 22.24 -19.80
N THR A 126 0.96 23.19 -19.06
CA THR A 126 1.17 24.56 -19.54
C THR A 126 2.12 24.58 -20.74
N ALA A 127 3.18 23.78 -20.72
CA ALA A 127 4.13 23.63 -21.83
C ALA A 127 3.47 23.04 -23.09
N MET A 128 2.46 22.19 -22.93
CA MET A 128 1.63 21.69 -24.04
C MET A 128 0.55 22.69 -24.50
N GLY A 129 0.49 23.88 -23.92
CA GLY A 129 -0.55 24.88 -24.20
C GLY A 129 -1.92 24.54 -23.60
N LEU A 130 -1.97 23.60 -22.67
CA LEU A 130 -3.17 23.19 -21.94
C LEU A 130 -3.25 23.93 -20.60
N ARG A 131 -4.47 24.28 -20.18
CA ARG A 131 -4.74 24.90 -18.88
C ARG A 131 -5.03 23.77 -17.89
N TYR A 132 -4.19 23.66 -16.86
CA TYR A 132 -4.28 22.59 -15.86
C TYR A 132 -5.56 22.59 -15.02
N TYR A 133 -6.32 23.69 -15.05
CA TYR A 133 -7.55 23.91 -14.30
C TYR A 133 -8.81 23.94 -15.17
N ASP A 134 -8.70 23.69 -16.48
CA ASP A 134 -9.85 23.73 -17.38
C ASP A 134 -10.46 22.32 -17.54
N GLU A 135 -11.65 22.11 -16.97
CA GLU A 135 -12.33 20.81 -17.06
C GLU A 135 -12.77 20.47 -18.49
N GLY A 136 -13.08 21.47 -19.32
CA GLY A 136 -13.45 21.27 -20.72
C GLY A 136 -12.31 20.66 -21.51
N GLN A 137 -11.09 21.20 -21.35
CA GLN A 137 -9.89 20.68 -21.99
C GLN A 137 -9.52 19.29 -21.47
N PHE A 138 -9.75 19.00 -20.19
CA PHE A 138 -9.61 17.66 -19.64
C PHE A 138 -10.59 16.67 -20.29
N LEU A 139 -11.89 16.99 -20.32
CA LEU A 139 -12.90 16.14 -20.95
C LEU A 139 -12.65 15.96 -22.45
N ASP A 140 -12.13 16.98 -23.13
CA ASP A 140 -11.73 16.88 -24.53
C ASP A 140 -10.50 15.98 -24.72
N ALA A 141 -9.53 15.99 -23.81
CA ALA A 141 -8.42 15.04 -23.82
C ALA A 141 -8.91 13.58 -23.68
N VAL A 142 -9.89 13.35 -22.80
CA VAL A 142 -10.54 12.03 -22.64
C VAL A 142 -11.24 11.61 -23.93
N LYS A 143 -12.02 12.52 -24.55
CA LYS A 143 -12.69 12.25 -25.84
C LYS A 143 -11.70 11.91 -26.95
N ARG A 144 -10.52 12.54 -26.95
CA ARG A 144 -9.42 12.27 -27.91
C ARG A 144 -8.62 11.01 -27.59
N ASN A 145 -8.91 10.31 -26.49
CA ASN A 145 -8.08 9.20 -25.97
C ASN A 145 -6.63 9.61 -25.69
N ASP A 146 -6.39 10.89 -25.39
CA ASP A 146 -5.07 11.43 -25.08
C ASP A 146 -4.67 11.07 -23.65
N ARG A 147 -4.08 9.88 -23.52
CA ARG A 147 -3.69 9.31 -22.22
C ARG A 147 -2.69 10.19 -21.47
N LEU A 148 -1.72 10.77 -22.17
CA LEU A 148 -0.67 11.59 -21.54
C LEU A 148 -1.27 12.85 -20.91
N ALA A 149 -2.10 13.58 -21.66
CA ALA A 149 -2.76 14.75 -21.13
C ALA A 149 -3.65 14.39 -19.93
N VAL A 150 -4.41 13.28 -20.01
CA VAL A 150 -5.28 12.82 -18.90
C VAL A 150 -4.46 12.47 -17.66
N GLU A 151 -3.34 11.76 -17.79
CA GLU A 151 -2.43 11.45 -16.68
C GLU A 151 -1.92 12.72 -16.00
N LEU A 152 -1.54 13.72 -16.79
CA LEU A 152 -1.07 15.00 -16.26
C LEU A 152 -2.20 15.80 -15.59
N TYR A 153 -3.43 15.76 -16.10
CA TYR A 153 -4.58 16.37 -15.43
C TYR A 153 -4.87 15.73 -14.07
N VAL A 154 -4.84 14.40 -14.00
CA VAL A 154 -5.01 13.63 -12.76
C VAL A 154 -3.87 13.98 -11.77
N ALA A 155 -2.62 13.99 -12.23
CA ALA A 155 -1.48 14.33 -11.39
C ALA A 155 -1.49 15.79 -10.92
N GLY A 156 -1.90 16.72 -11.79
CA GLY A 156 -1.95 18.16 -11.51
C GLY A 156 -3.03 18.57 -10.50
N ARG A 157 -4.04 17.71 -10.29
CA ARG A 157 -5.16 17.92 -9.35
C ARG A 157 -5.84 19.28 -9.51
N GLY A 158 -5.91 19.78 -10.74
CA GLY A 158 -6.47 21.10 -11.05
C GLY A 158 -7.91 21.07 -11.55
N VAL A 159 -8.41 19.89 -11.94
CA VAL A 159 -9.75 19.70 -12.52
C VAL A 159 -10.59 18.79 -11.63
N ASN A 160 -11.91 18.96 -11.68
CA ASN A 160 -12.82 18.00 -11.07
C ASN A 160 -12.91 16.73 -11.93
N LEU A 161 -12.36 15.61 -11.46
CA LEU A 161 -12.40 14.33 -12.16
C LEU A 161 -13.82 13.73 -12.23
N ASP A 162 -14.72 14.15 -11.34
CA ASP A 162 -16.14 13.80 -11.35
C ASP A 162 -16.98 14.83 -12.11
N ALA A 163 -16.35 15.67 -12.94
CA ALA A 163 -17.08 16.59 -13.81
C ALA A 163 -17.94 15.81 -14.80
N HIS A 164 -19.19 16.24 -14.93
CA HIS A 164 -20.14 15.69 -15.87
C HIS A 164 -20.31 16.64 -17.05
N THR A 165 -20.40 16.06 -18.23
CA THR A 165 -20.81 16.78 -19.45
C THR A 165 -22.30 17.13 -19.39
N TRP A 166 -22.75 17.99 -20.31
CA TRP A 166 -24.15 18.44 -20.38
C TRP A 166 -25.18 17.29 -20.53
N ASN A 167 -24.75 16.14 -21.02
CA ASN A 167 -25.58 14.94 -21.16
C ASN A 167 -25.48 13.98 -19.96
N GLY A 168 -24.84 14.41 -18.86
CA GLY A 168 -24.71 13.63 -17.63
C GLY A 168 -23.67 12.52 -17.67
N ARG A 169 -22.76 12.49 -18.65
CA ARG A 169 -21.65 11.52 -18.69
C ARG A 169 -20.40 12.07 -18.03
N ASN A 170 -19.70 11.23 -17.25
CA ASN A 170 -18.39 11.58 -16.68
C ASN A 170 -17.23 11.10 -17.57
N ALA A 171 -15.99 11.37 -17.16
CA ALA A 171 -14.79 10.99 -17.90
C ALA A 171 -14.64 9.47 -18.10
N VAL A 172 -15.06 8.65 -17.12
CA VAL A 172 -14.99 7.18 -17.23
C VAL A 172 -15.95 6.67 -18.28
N ASP A 173 -17.17 7.20 -18.32
CA ASP A 173 -18.19 6.84 -19.31
C ASP A 173 -17.70 7.16 -20.72
N ILE A 174 -17.13 8.36 -20.91
CA ILE A 174 -16.55 8.78 -22.20
C ILE A 174 -15.43 7.82 -22.63
N ALA A 175 -14.52 7.45 -21.73
CA ALA A 175 -13.42 6.54 -22.05
C ALA A 175 -13.91 5.13 -22.41
N ARG A 176 -14.96 4.64 -21.75
CA ARG A 176 -15.61 3.34 -22.06
C ARG A 176 -16.32 3.36 -23.41
N ASP A 177 -17.07 4.41 -23.70
CA ASP A 177 -17.77 4.59 -24.98
C ASP A 177 -16.78 4.62 -26.15
N ASN A 178 -15.59 5.18 -25.93
CA ASN A 178 -14.49 5.19 -26.88
C ASN A 178 -13.76 3.84 -27.03
N GLY A 179 -14.14 2.81 -26.27
CA GLY A 179 -13.47 1.50 -26.24
C GLY A 179 -12.10 1.51 -25.55
N ASN A 180 -11.73 2.60 -24.87
CA ASN A 180 -10.45 2.75 -24.20
C ASN A 180 -10.51 2.28 -22.74
N THR A 181 -10.51 0.96 -22.58
CA THR A 181 -10.61 0.30 -21.27
C THR A 181 -9.47 0.70 -20.32
N GLN A 182 -8.25 0.86 -20.83
CA GLN A 182 -7.11 1.27 -20.02
C GLN A 182 -7.28 2.68 -19.44
N LEU A 183 -7.77 3.61 -20.25
CA LEU A 183 -8.04 4.98 -19.79
C LEU A 183 -9.21 5.02 -18.81
N ALA A 184 -10.25 4.23 -19.06
CA ALA A 184 -11.37 4.09 -18.13
C ALA A 184 -10.91 3.53 -16.77
N ASP A 185 -10.02 2.53 -16.76
CA ASP A 185 -9.46 1.96 -15.54
C ASP A 185 -8.61 2.98 -14.79
N LEU A 186 -7.75 3.72 -15.48
CA LEU A 186 -6.96 4.80 -14.88
C LEU A 186 -7.86 5.84 -14.21
N LEU A 187 -8.86 6.33 -14.93
CA LEU A 187 -9.80 7.31 -14.43
C LEU A 187 -10.58 6.78 -13.23
N SER A 188 -11.04 5.52 -13.29
CA SER A 188 -11.78 4.89 -12.19
C SER A 188 -11.01 4.83 -10.87
N ARG A 189 -9.69 4.62 -10.94
CA ARG A 189 -8.80 4.59 -9.76
C ARG A 189 -8.50 5.98 -9.22
N SER A 190 -8.56 7.00 -10.08
CA SER A 190 -8.26 8.38 -9.73
C SER A 190 -9.46 9.17 -9.18
N LEU A 191 -10.68 8.65 -9.34
CA LEU A 191 -11.89 9.29 -8.84
C LEU A 191 -11.88 9.31 -7.30
N PRO A 192 -12.30 10.44 -6.67
CA PRO A 192 -12.45 10.48 -5.22
C PRO A 192 -13.53 9.48 -4.77
N ALA A 193 -13.27 8.76 -3.68
CA ALA A 193 -14.27 7.86 -3.10
C ALA A 193 -15.55 8.65 -2.78
N ARG A 194 -16.71 8.19 -3.29
CA ARG A 194 -18.01 8.78 -2.95
C ARG A 194 -18.20 8.69 -1.43
N ARG A 195 -18.28 9.86 -0.78
CA ARG A 195 -18.63 9.98 0.64
C ARG A 195 -20.13 9.83 0.83
#